data_AF-A0A7W8RT99-F1
#
_entry.id   AF-A0A7W8RT99-F1
#
_cell.length_a   1.000
_cell.length_b   1.000
_cell.length_c   1.000
_cell.angle_alpha   90.00
_cell.angle_beta   90.00
_cell.angle_gamma   90.00
#
_symmetry.space_group_name_H-M   'P 1'
#
loop_
_entity.id
_entity.type
_entity.pdbx_description
1 polymer ?
#
loop_
_entity_poly.entity_id
_entity_poly.type
_entity_poly.pdbx_seq_one_letter_code
_entity_poly.pdbx_strand_id
1 'polypeptide(L)'
;MKMGHEVKLMPAEFAKAFNIRNKSDAADARAIWLAVQQPSKSVAVKSEVQQAMMGLHRMREQLVKFRTMQINGLRGLLTEYGEVMSRGRAKLDREIPAVLERVAERLPAVPIDTLRDQWNEVAKLDKQIAEIERRIRKWKKALTPLWRLQLSAGERRFGHYLLVRRSRDESREHAYYVVYAPRSKVTRQTLVNVAGRRWEIEVGFEVAKGECGLDQYEVRRLQGWYQHITLALPAHAVLAALRAQAKKKTTEGSLPFSVQEIRRLLCRLIWRTLHSIEHVMSWSIWRRRHQYRAQQCHYRRRGGVPPAYLPL
;
A
#
# COMPACT_ATOMS: atom_id res chain seq x y z
N MET A 1 -22.44 24.42 -18.89
CA MET A 1 -21.52 25.59 -18.90
C MET A 1 -22.30 26.84 -19.32
N LYS A 2 -23.02 27.49 -18.40
CA LYS A 2 -23.92 28.62 -18.72
C LYS A 2 -23.29 30.02 -18.51
N MET A 3 -22.05 30.10 -18.03
CA MET A 3 -21.39 31.37 -17.65
C MET A 3 -20.02 31.61 -18.36
N GLY A 4 -19.75 30.96 -19.49
CA GLY A 4 -18.54 31.24 -20.29
C GLY A 4 -17.19 30.77 -19.72
N HIS A 5 -17.16 30.17 -18.52
CA HIS A 5 -15.93 29.65 -17.93
C HIS A 5 -15.56 28.24 -18.45
N GLU A 6 -14.28 28.04 -18.80
CA GLU A 6 -13.71 26.74 -19.13
C GLU A 6 -13.40 25.95 -17.84
N VAL A 7 -14.23 24.94 -17.54
CA VAL A 7 -14.08 24.11 -16.33
C VAL A 7 -13.13 22.94 -16.62
N LYS A 8 -12.02 22.86 -15.86
CA LYS A 8 -11.04 21.76 -15.94
C LYS A 8 -11.10 20.90 -14.68
N LEU A 9 -11.27 19.58 -14.84
CA LEU A 9 -11.18 18.62 -13.74
C LEU A 9 -9.71 18.26 -13.48
N MET A 10 -9.32 18.24 -12.21
CA MET A 10 -7.98 17.89 -11.76
C MET A 10 -7.98 16.56 -10.99
N PRO A 11 -6.92 15.73 -11.07
CA PRO A 11 -6.83 14.53 -10.24
C PRO A 11 -6.83 14.89 -8.75
N ALA A 12 -7.70 14.25 -7.95
CA ALA A 12 -7.79 14.52 -6.52
C ALA A 12 -6.48 14.19 -5.78
N GLU A 13 -5.73 13.18 -6.23
CA GLU A 13 -4.40 12.86 -5.68
C GLU A 13 -3.38 13.97 -5.91
N PHE A 14 -3.48 14.68 -7.03
CA PHE A 14 -2.61 15.81 -7.36
C PHE A 14 -2.90 16.99 -6.42
N ALA A 15 -4.17 17.33 -6.22
CA ALA A 15 -4.56 18.36 -5.25
C ALA A 15 -4.25 17.96 -3.79
N LYS A 16 -4.37 16.67 -3.46
CA LYS A 16 -4.07 16.13 -2.13
C LYS A 16 -2.60 16.31 -1.74
N ALA A 17 -1.67 16.32 -2.70
CA ALA A 17 -0.26 16.59 -2.45
C ALA A 17 -0.01 17.99 -1.86
N PHE A 18 -0.93 18.94 -2.11
CA PHE A 18 -0.88 20.31 -1.61
C PHE A 18 -1.78 20.55 -0.39
N ASN A 19 -2.51 19.53 0.08
CA ASN A 19 -3.40 19.66 1.23
C ASN A 19 -2.61 19.58 2.55
N ILE A 20 -2.69 20.66 3.32
CA ILE A 20 -2.02 20.78 4.61
C ILE A 20 -2.96 20.20 5.68
N ARG A 21 -2.79 18.91 5.99
CA ARG A 21 -3.35 18.03 7.06
C ARG A 21 -4.59 18.45 7.89
N ASN A 22 -4.77 19.70 8.29
CA ASN A 22 -6.01 20.15 8.93
C ASN A 22 -7.09 20.35 7.89
N LYS A 23 -8.10 19.48 7.94
CA LYS A 23 -9.29 19.56 7.11
C LYS A 23 -10.06 20.83 7.46
N SER A 24 -9.91 21.86 6.63
CA SER A 24 -10.73 23.07 6.64
C SER A 24 -10.96 23.54 5.22
N ASP A 25 -12.14 24.12 4.97
CA ASP A 25 -12.51 24.56 3.62
C ASP A 25 -11.51 25.56 3.03
N ALA A 26 -10.92 26.41 3.88
CA ALA A 26 -9.88 27.35 3.48
C ALA A 26 -8.54 26.67 3.11
N ALA A 27 -8.19 25.56 3.79
CA ALA A 27 -7.00 24.78 3.43
C ALA A 27 -7.21 23.99 2.14
N ASP A 28 -8.40 23.42 1.96
CA ASP A 28 -8.79 22.69 0.75
C ASP A 28 -8.83 23.63 -0.48
N ALA A 29 -9.41 24.82 -0.34
CA ALA A 29 -9.43 25.83 -1.41
C ALA A 29 -8.03 26.30 -1.82
N ARG A 30 -7.14 26.53 -0.85
CA ARG A 30 -5.73 26.90 -1.13
C ARG A 30 -4.97 25.76 -1.81
N ALA A 31 -5.20 24.51 -1.39
CA ALA A 31 -4.56 23.34 -2.00
C ALA A 31 -5.00 23.17 -3.46
N ILE A 32 -6.29 23.34 -3.76
CA ILE A 32 -6.82 23.31 -5.12
C ILE A 32 -6.22 24.46 -5.94
N TRP A 33 -6.19 25.69 -5.40
CA TRP A 33 -5.61 26.84 -6.08
C TRP A 33 -4.13 26.64 -6.42
N LEU A 34 -3.32 26.18 -5.47
CA LEU A 34 -1.90 25.88 -5.68
C LEU A 34 -1.68 24.78 -6.73
N ALA A 35 -2.53 23.74 -6.71
CA ALA A 35 -2.45 22.65 -7.66
C ALA A 35 -2.80 23.09 -9.09
N VAL A 36 -3.74 24.03 -9.27
CA VAL A 36 -4.10 24.61 -10.59
C VAL A 36 -2.94 25.35 -11.24
N GLN A 37 -2.06 25.97 -10.44
CA GLN A 37 -0.91 26.69 -10.98
C GLN A 37 0.22 25.78 -11.48
N GLN A 38 0.16 24.48 -11.18
CA GLN A 38 1.19 23.52 -11.60
C GLN A 38 0.83 22.88 -12.95
N PRO A 39 1.80 22.68 -13.86
CA PRO A 39 1.56 22.00 -15.13
C PRO A 39 1.09 20.57 -14.88
N SER A 40 -0.20 20.33 -15.11
CA SER A 40 -0.84 19.04 -14.90
C SER A 40 -1.83 18.73 -16.02
N LYS A 41 -2.00 17.44 -16.32
CA LYS A 41 -2.98 16.99 -17.32
C LYS A 41 -4.38 17.09 -16.72
N SER A 42 -5.30 17.71 -17.45
CA SER A 42 -6.72 17.71 -17.09
C SER A 42 -7.31 16.30 -17.18
N VAL A 43 -8.22 15.98 -16.27
CA VAL A 43 -8.98 14.73 -16.29
C VAL A 43 -10.23 14.96 -17.13
N ALA A 44 -10.51 14.05 -18.05
CA ALA A 44 -11.76 14.10 -18.80
C ALA A 44 -12.96 13.96 -17.86
N VAL A 45 -13.97 14.82 -18.05
CA VAL A 45 -15.27 14.67 -17.37
C VAL A 45 -15.85 13.33 -17.81
N LYS A 46 -16.02 12.41 -16.85
CA LYS A 46 -16.63 11.11 -17.13
C LYS A 46 -18.09 11.34 -17.48
N SER A 47 -18.60 10.64 -18.49
CA SER A 47 -20.05 10.63 -18.74
C SER A 47 -20.78 10.02 -17.54
N GLU A 48 -22.04 10.37 -17.35
CA GLU A 48 -22.87 9.80 -16.27
C GLU A 48 -22.87 8.28 -16.31
N VAL A 49 -22.89 7.71 -17.52
CA VAL A 49 -22.80 6.27 -17.76
C VAL A 49 -21.45 5.70 -17.29
N GLN A 50 -20.33 6.38 -17.56
CA GLN A 50 -19.00 5.97 -17.07
C GLN A 50 -18.90 6.06 -15.54
N GLN A 51 -19.50 7.09 -14.93
CA GLN A 51 -19.52 7.28 -13.49
C GLN A 51 -20.39 6.23 -12.77
N ALA A 52 -21.56 5.89 -13.33
CA ALA A 52 -22.42 4.81 -12.85
C ALA A 52 -21.70 3.45 -12.90
N MET A 53 -20.93 3.18 -13.97
CA MET A 53 -20.13 1.97 -14.10
C MET A 53 -19.01 1.86 -13.05
N MET A 54 -18.34 2.99 -12.74
CA MET A 54 -17.41 3.03 -11.61
C MET A 54 -18.10 2.79 -10.27
N GLY A 55 -19.38 3.12 -10.15
CA GLY A 55 -20.23 2.72 -9.02
C GLY A 55 -20.29 1.20 -8.86
N LEU A 56 -20.56 0.46 -9.95
CA LEU A 56 -20.64 -1.01 -9.92
C LEU A 56 -19.32 -1.67 -9.46
N HIS A 57 -18.18 -1.17 -9.93
CA HIS A 57 -16.88 -1.68 -9.47
C HIS A 57 -16.64 -1.41 -7.97
N ARG A 58 -17.03 -0.24 -7.47
CA ARG A 58 -16.93 0.10 -6.04
C ARG A 58 -17.87 -0.76 -5.19
N MET A 59 -19.10 -0.98 -5.64
CA MET A 59 -20.06 -1.86 -4.98
C MET A 59 -19.53 -3.29 -4.88
N ARG A 60 -18.95 -3.82 -5.97
CA ARG A 60 -18.27 -5.13 -5.95
C ARG A 60 -17.14 -5.15 -4.92
N GLU A 61 -16.28 -4.14 -4.91
CA GLU A 61 -15.15 -4.06 -3.98
C GLU A 61 -15.62 -4.03 -2.51
N GLN A 62 -16.69 -3.29 -2.22
CA GLN A 62 -17.31 -3.24 -0.90
C GLN A 62 -17.84 -4.61 -0.47
N LEU A 63 -18.57 -5.31 -1.34
CA LEU A 63 -19.06 -6.66 -1.03
C LEU A 63 -17.92 -7.66 -0.80
N VAL A 64 -16.84 -7.57 -1.57
CA VAL A 64 -15.64 -8.42 -1.36
C VAL A 64 -15.03 -8.14 0.02
N LYS A 65 -14.94 -6.87 0.44
CA LYS A 65 -14.44 -6.50 1.77
C LYS A 65 -15.33 -7.06 2.88
N PHE A 66 -16.65 -6.93 2.77
CA PHE A 66 -17.58 -7.51 3.74
C PHE A 66 -17.48 -9.02 3.82
N ARG A 67 -17.39 -9.71 2.68
CA ARG A 67 -17.21 -11.16 2.65
C ARG A 67 -15.92 -11.59 3.36
N THR A 68 -14.80 -10.93 3.05
CA THR A 68 -13.51 -11.22 3.69
C THR A 68 -13.56 -10.97 5.19
N MET A 69 -14.20 -9.88 5.62
CA MET A 69 -14.42 -9.57 7.03
C MET A 69 -15.21 -10.67 7.74
N GLN A 70 -16.34 -11.12 7.16
CA GLN A 70 -17.17 -12.19 7.73
C GLN A 70 -16.40 -13.51 7.84
N ILE A 71 -15.64 -13.87 6.80
CA ILE A 71 -14.78 -15.07 6.81
C ILE A 71 -13.71 -14.99 7.91
N ASN A 72 -13.08 -13.84 8.09
CA ASN A 72 -12.07 -13.66 9.12
C ASN A 72 -12.70 -13.70 10.53
N GLY A 73 -13.91 -13.15 10.70
CA GLY A 73 -14.68 -13.27 11.94
C GLY A 73 -15.00 -14.72 12.29
N LEU A 74 -15.53 -15.49 11.33
CA LEU A 74 -15.79 -16.93 11.48
C LEU A 74 -14.53 -17.70 11.88
N ARG A 75 -13.41 -17.47 11.19
CA ARG A 75 -12.13 -18.11 11.54
C ARG A 75 -11.66 -17.75 12.94
N GLY A 76 -11.77 -16.47 13.33
CA GLY A 76 -11.38 -16.00 14.67
C GLY A 76 -12.15 -16.74 15.76
N LEU A 77 -13.48 -16.74 15.67
CA LEU A 77 -14.35 -17.41 16.64
C LEU A 77 -14.09 -18.92 16.70
N LEU A 78 -13.99 -19.60 15.55
CA LEU A 78 -13.73 -21.04 15.52
C LEU A 78 -12.34 -21.40 16.08
N THR A 79 -11.35 -20.51 15.94
CA THR A 79 -10.02 -20.70 16.52
C THR A 79 -10.05 -20.68 18.05
N GLU A 80 -10.91 -19.85 18.67
CA GLU A 80 -11.09 -19.84 20.13
C GLU A 80 -11.59 -21.19 20.67
N TYR A 81 -12.30 -21.96 19.83
CA TYR A 81 -12.77 -23.33 20.14
C TYR A 81 -11.80 -24.44 19.67
N GLY A 82 -10.59 -24.06 19.25
CA GLY A 82 -9.52 -24.98 18.86
C GLY A 82 -9.57 -25.46 17.41
N GLU A 83 -10.46 -24.92 16.57
CA GLU A 83 -10.58 -25.31 15.17
C GLU A 83 -9.76 -24.39 14.26
N VAL A 84 -8.56 -24.83 13.90
CA VAL A 84 -7.65 -24.09 13.02
C VAL A 84 -7.95 -24.43 11.56
N MET A 85 -8.39 -23.42 10.80
CA MET A 85 -8.80 -23.58 9.41
C MET A 85 -7.71 -23.17 8.41
N SER A 86 -7.71 -23.80 7.23
CA SER A 86 -6.81 -23.44 6.14
C SER A 86 -7.06 -22.02 5.63
N ARG A 87 -5.98 -21.36 5.17
CA ARG A 87 -6.08 -20.11 4.40
C ARG A 87 -6.66 -20.39 3.00
N GLY A 88 -7.42 -19.41 2.48
CA GLY A 88 -8.05 -19.48 1.16
C GLY A 88 -9.55 -19.81 1.21
N ARG A 89 -10.31 -19.38 0.20
CA ARG A 89 -11.79 -19.50 0.18
C ARG A 89 -12.25 -20.93 -0.09
N ALA A 90 -11.68 -21.56 -1.12
CA ALA A 90 -12.13 -22.88 -1.57
C ALA A 90 -11.85 -24.00 -0.56
N LYS A 91 -10.80 -23.86 0.25
CA LYS A 91 -10.51 -24.79 1.34
C LYS A 91 -11.49 -24.61 2.50
N LEU A 92 -11.74 -23.35 2.87
CA LEU A 92 -12.72 -22.99 3.89
C LEU A 92 -14.12 -23.55 3.56
N ASP A 93 -14.56 -23.47 2.30
CA ASP A 93 -15.84 -24.03 1.85
C ASP A 93 -15.99 -25.53 2.11
N ARG A 94 -14.88 -26.28 2.02
CA ARG A 94 -14.87 -27.72 2.24
C ARG A 94 -14.77 -28.08 3.73
N GLU A 95 -14.03 -27.29 4.49
CA GLU A 95 -13.74 -27.55 5.90
C GLU A 95 -14.89 -27.12 6.83
N ILE A 96 -15.56 -25.99 6.54
CA ILE A 96 -16.56 -25.39 7.44
C ILE A 96 -17.69 -26.34 7.84
N PRO A 97 -18.34 -27.09 6.93
CA PRO A 97 -19.43 -27.98 7.31
C PRO A 97 -19.02 -28.98 8.40
N ALA A 98 -17.87 -29.65 8.20
CA ALA A 98 -17.34 -30.63 9.15
C ALA A 98 -16.85 -29.97 10.46
N VAL A 99 -16.30 -28.75 10.39
CA VAL A 99 -15.91 -27.98 11.59
C VAL A 99 -17.14 -27.63 12.43
N LEU A 100 -18.22 -27.13 11.81
CA LEU A 100 -19.44 -26.77 12.51
C LEU A 100 -20.11 -27.98 13.17
N GLU A 101 -20.03 -29.17 12.57
CA GLU A 101 -20.50 -30.42 13.19
C GLU A 101 -19.71 -30.76 14.46
N ARG A 102 -18.37 -30.77 14.39
CA ARG A 102 -17.51 -31.05 15.57
C ARG A 102 -17.66 -30.05 16.69
N VAL A 103 -17.93 -28.79 16.36
CA VAL A 103 -18.16 -27.74 17.37
C VAL A 103 -19.57 -27.86 17.95
N ALA A 104 -20.55 -28.32 17.16
CA ALA A 104 -21.92 -28.55 17.62
C ALA A 104 -22.03 -29.68 18.65
N GLU A 105 -21.11 -30.65 18.64
CA GLU A 105 -21.02 -31.69 19.68
C GLU A 105 -20.62 -31.14 21.05
N ARG A 106 -19.97 -29.96 21.10
CA ARG A 106 -19.32 -29.41 22.30
C ARG A 106 -19.93 -28.08 22.76
N LEU A 107 -20.64 -27.36 21.90
CA LEU A 107 -21.23 -26.05 22.20
C LEU A 107 -22.76 -26.09 22.22
N PRO A 108 -23.41 -25.16 22.94
CA PRO A 108 -24.86 -25.00 22.89
C PRO A 108 -25.37 -24.67 21.47
N ALA A 109 -26.62 -25.01 21.18
CA ALA A 109 -27.22 -24.82 19.85
C ALA A 109 -27.23 -23.36 19.38
N VAL A 110 -27.46 -22.39 20.28
CA VAL A 110 -27.62 -20.97 19.92
C VAL A 110 -26.36 -20.38 19.24
N PRO A 111 -25.13 -20.50 19.79
CA PRO A 111 -23.91 -20.11 19.09
C PRO A 111 -23.69 -20.83 17.75
N ILE A 112 -24.02 -22.12 17.67
CA ILE A 112 -23.85 -22.93 16.47
C ILE A 112 -24.76 -22.45 15.33
N ASP A 113 -26.03 -22.22 15.64
CA ASP A 113 -27.00 -21.73 14.66
C ASP A 113 -26.61 -20.32 14.19
N THR A 114 -26.10 -19.47 15.09
CA THR A 114 -25.54 -18.16 14.72
C THR A 114 -24.33 -18.29 13.78
N LEU A 115 -23.41 -19.23 14.01
CA LEU A 115 -22.27 -19.48 13.13
C LEU A 115 -22.71 -20.01 11.76
N ARG A 116 -23.73 -20.87 11.73
CA ARG A 116 -24.36 -21.35 10.48
C ARG A 116 -25.02 -20.22 9.70
N ASP A 117 -25.73 -19.33 10.39
CA ASP A 117 -26.34 -18.15 9.77
C ASP A 117 -25.27 -17.22 9.18
N GLN A 118 -24.21 -16.95 9.94
CA GLN A 118 -23.09 -16.15 9.45
C GLN A 118 -22.43 -16.80 8.23
N TRP A 119 -22.29 -18.13 8.20
CA TRP A 119 -21.80 -18.86 7.02
C TRP A 119 -22.73 -18.73 5.81
N ASN A 120 -24.04 -18.84 6.04
CA ASN A 120 -25.06 -18.66 5.00
C ASN A 120 -25.01 -17.23 4.42
N GLU A 121 -24.76 -16.21 5.24
CA GLU A 121 -24.57 -14.83 4.78
C GLU A 121 -23.34 -14.68 3.87
N VAL A 122 -22.24 -15.38 4.15
CA VAL A 122 -21.07 -15.41 3.26
C VAL A 122 -21.46 -15.93 1.87
N ALA A 123 -22.27 -16.99 1.81
CA ALA A 123 -22.76 -17.54 0.54
C ALA A 123 -23.69 -16.57 -0.21
N LYS A 124 -24.51 -15.77 0.50
CA LYS A 124 -25.32 -14.71 -0.09
C LYS A 124 -24.46 -13.60 -0.69
N LEU A 125 -23.41 -13.17 0.01
CA LEU A 125 -22.44 -12.19 -0.50
C LEU A 125 -21.74 -12.67 -1.77
N ASP A 126 -21.38 -13.96 -1.84
CA ASP A 126 -20.80 -14.55 -3.05
C ASP A 126 -21.75 -14.46 -4.26
N LYS A 127 -23.04 -14.75 -4.06
CA LYS A 127 -24.06 -14.61 -5.12
C LYS A 127 -24.18 -13.16 -5.60
N GLN A 128 -24.19 -12.20 -4.67
CA GLN A 128 -24.25 -10.77 -5.01
C GLN A 128 -23.01 -10.29 -5.78
N ILE A 129 -21.81 -10.75 -5.39
CA ILE A 129 -20.57 -10.43 -6.10
C ILE A 129 -20.61 -10.99 -7.53
N ALA A 130 -21.02 -12.26 -7.69
CA ALA A 130 -21.13 -12.91 -8.99
C ALA A 130 -22.16 -12.21 -9.91
N GLU A 131 -23.26 -11.74 -9.34
CA GLU A 131 -24.27 -10.94 -10.03
C GLU A 131 -23.69 -9.63 -10.57
N ILE A 132 -23.00 -8.85 -9.74
CA ILE A 132 -22.38 -7.59 -10.16
C ILE A 132 -21.32 -7.85 -11.23
N GLU A 133 -20.50 -8.89 -11.09
CA GLU A 133 -19.52 -9.25 -12.11
C GLU A 133 -20.16 -9.61 -13.44
N ARG A 134 -21.30 -10.31 -13.43
CA ARG A 134 -22.05 -10.63 -14.65
C ARG A 134 -22.58 -9.37 -15.33
N ARG A 135 -23.12 -8.43 -14.55
CA ARG A 135 -23.58 -7.12 -15.05
C ARG A 135 -22.43 -6.33 -15.68
N ILE A 136 -21.29 -6.27 -15.01
CA ILE A 136 -20.06 -5.65 -15.53
C ILE A 136 -19.63 -6.31 -16.86
N ARG A 137 -19.62 -7.65 -16.92
CA ARG A 137 -19.25 -8.40 -18.14
C ARG A 137 -20.23 -8.17 -19.30
N LYS A 138 -21.53 -8.20 -19.05
CA LYS A 138 -22.57 -7.96 -20.07
C LYS A 138 -22.46 -6.57 -20.66
N TRP A 139 -22.24 -5.56 -19.81
CA TRP A 139 -22.08 -4.19 -20.26
C TRP A 139 -20.78 -3.96 -21.04
N LYS A 140 -19.66 -4.57 -20.61
CA LYS A 140 -18.39 -4.52 -21.34
C LYS A 140 -18.51 -5.06 -22.78
N LYS A 141 -19.35 -6.07 -23.01
CA LYS A 141 -19.65 -6.58 -24.36
C LYS A 141 -20.46 -5.59 -25.21
N ALA A 142 -21.35 -4.81 -24.60
CA ALA A 142 -22.19 -3.83 -25.30
C ALA A 142 -21.44 -2.54 -25.69
N LEU A 143 -20.39 -2.17 -24.96
CA LEU A 143 -19.69 -0.89 -25.11
C LEU A 143 -18.32 -1.01 -25.81
N THR A 144 -18.15 -1.91 -26.76
CA THR A 144 -16.87 -2.03 -27.50
C THR A 144 -16.91 -1.37 -28.87
N PRO A 145 -16.72 -0.04 -28.97
CA PRO A 145 -16.06 0.55 -30.11
C PRO A 145 -14.54 0.55 -29.85
N LEU A 146 -13.83 -0.14 -30.74
CA LEU A 146 -12.38 -0.07 -30.92
C LEU A 146 -12.01 1.34 -31.43
N TRP A 147 -12.07 2.37 -30.58
CA TRP A 147 -11.65 3.72 -30.99
C TRP A 147 -10.12 3.77 -31.11
N ARG A 148 -9.65 3.42 -32.32
CA ARG A 148 -8.87 4.27 -33.21
C ARG A 148 -8.17 5.44 -32.50
N LEU A 149 -7.13 5.15 -31.72
CA LEU A 149 -6.08 6.13 -31.42
C LEU A 149 -5.40 6.47 -32.75
N GLN A 150 -5.48 7.73 -33.20
CA GLN A 150 -4.48 8.28 -34.10
C GLN A 150 -3.16 8.33 -33.31
N LEU A 151 -2.46 7.20 -33.27
CA LEU A 151 -1.17 7.06 -32.61
C LEU A 151 -0.15 7.90 -33.37
N SER A 152 0.51 8.82 -32.66
CA SER A 152 1.71 9.48 -33.16
C SER A 152 2.77 8.43 -33.54
N ALA A 153 3.71 8.77 -34.44
CA ALA A 153 4.76 7.84 -34.87
C ALA A 153 5.54 7.23 -33.69
N GLY A 154 5.72 7.99 -32.60
CA GLY A 154 6.36 7.52 -31.37
C GLY A 154 5.54 6.49 -30.60
N GLU A 155 4.21 6.68 -30.52
CA GLU A 155 3.29 5.80 -29.79
C GLU A 155 2.99 4.50 -30.54
N ARG A 156 3.15 4.49 -31.88
CA ARG A 156 3.05 3.24 -32.68
C ARG A 156 4.12 2.21 -32.30
N ARG A 157 5.25 2.64 -31.72
CA ARG A 157 6.29 1.75 -31.19
C ARG A 157 5.87 1.03 -29.91
N PHE A 158 4.79 1.47 -29.27
CA PHE A 158 4.24 0.87 -28.07
C PHE A 158 2.96 0.10 -28.39
N GLY A 159 2.72 -0.94 -27.61
CA GLY A 159 1.51 -1.76 -27.69
C GLY A 159 0.80 -1.77 -26.34
N HIS A 160 -0.52 -1.94 -26.41
CA HIS A 160 -1.34 -2.24 -25.26
C HIS A 160 -1.59 -3.75 -25.24
N TYR A 161 -1.25 -4.40 -24.14
CA TYR A 161 -1.39 -5.85 -23.97
C TYR A 161 -2.15 -6.15 -22.68
N LEU A 162 -2.91 -7.24 -22.68
CA LEU A 162 -3.54 -7.78 -21.48
C LEU A 162 -2.82 -9.06 -21.06
N LEU A 163 -2.09 -9.00 -19.96
CA LEU A 163 -1.50 -10.19 -19.36
C LEU A 163 -2.51 -10.78 -18.36
N VAL A 164 -2.90 -12.03 -18.59
CA VAL A 164 -3.74 -12.80 -17.67
C VAL A 164 -2.86 -13.84 -17.00
N ARG A 165 -2.79 -13.79 -15.66
CA ARG A 165 -2.02 -14.74 -14.85
C ARG A 165 -2.98 -15.55 -13.99
N ARG A 166 -2.98 -16.87 -14.15
CA ARG A 166 -3.72 -17.78 -13.28
C ARG A 166 -2.95 -17.98 -11.96
N SER A 167 -3.65 -17.96 -10.83
CA SER A 167 -3.06 -18.34 -9.55
C SER A 167 -2.75 -19.84 -9.54
N ARG A 168 -1.60 -20.23 -8.96
CA ARG A 168 -1.21 -21.65 -8.82
C ARG A 168 -1.95 -22.32 -7.66
N ASP A 169 -2.25 -21.57 -6.61
CA ASP A 169 -2.89 -22.07 -5.40
C ASP A 169 -4.42 -22.05 -5.49
N GLU A 170 -4.97 -21.09 -6.24
CA GLU A 170 -6.41 -20.94 -6.43
C GLU A 170 -6.76 -20.98 -7.91
N SER A 171 -7.10 -22.18 -8.39
CA SER A 171 -7.25 -22.50 -9.82
C SER A 171 -8.29 -21.67 -10.58
N ARG A 172 -9.16 -20.93 -9.88
CA ARG A 172 -10.21 -20.04 -10.42
C ARG A 172 -9.85 -18.55 -10.38
N GLU A 173 -8.82 -18.15 -9.63
CA GLU A 173 -8.41 -16.75 -9.56
C GLU A 173 -7.46 -16.36 -10.70
N HIS A 174 -7.84 -15.31 -11.42
CA HIS A 174 -7.05 -14.73 -12.49
C HIS A 174 -6.68 -13.30 -12.13
N ALA A 175 -5.39 -12.98 -12.16
CA ALA A 175 -4.88 -11.62 -12.08
C ALA A 175 -4.77 -11.03 -13.49
N TYR A 176 -5.21 -9.78 -13.65
CA TYR A 176 -5.22 -9.07 -14.93
C TYR A 176 -4.29 -7.87 -14.86
N TYR A 177 -3.37 -7.77 -15.80
CA TYR A 177 -2.46 -6.63 -15.92
C TYR A 177 -2.63 -5.98 -17.29
N VAL A 178 -2.96 -4.68 -17.28
CA VAL A 178 -2.91 -3.85 -18.48
C VAL A 178 -1.47 -3.39 -18.64
N VAL A 179 -0.85 -3.76 -19.76
CA VAL A 179 0.56 -3.51 -20.04
C VAL A 179 0.66 -2.53 -21.19
N TYR A 180 1.41 -1.45 -20.97
CA TYR A 180 1.86 -0.54 -22.00
C TYR A 180 3.38 -0.69 -22.15
N ALA A 181 3.84 -1.21 -23.29
CA ALA A 181 5.25 -1.56 -23.46
C ALA A 181 5.71 -1.42 -24.93
N PRO A 182 7.02 -1.18 -25.17
CA PRO A 182 7.58 -1.15 -26.51
C PRO A 182 7.38 -2.50 -27.21
N ARG A 183 6.79 -2.48 -28.42
CA ARG A 183 6.50 -3.68 -29.20
C ARG A 183 7.74 -4.55 -29.45
N SER A 184 8.91 -3.92 -29.61
CA SER A 184 10.19 -4.60 -29.83
C SER A 184 10.69 -5.43 -28.63
N LYS A 185 10.22 -5.15 -27.41
CA LYS A 185 10.67 -5.81 -26.17
C LYS A 185 9.61 -6.75 -25.57
N VAL A 186 8.41 -6.79 -26.16
CA VAL A 186 7.28 -7.55 -25.61
C VAL A 186 7.40 -9.00 -26.02
N THR A 187 7.73 -9.84 -25.04
CA THR A 187 7.55 -11.29 -25.09
C THR A 187 6.74 -11.73 -23.88
N ARG A 188 6.07 -12.89 -23.98
CA ARG A 188 5.36 -13.49 -22.83
C ARG A 188 6.27 -13.59 -21.61
N GLN A 189 7.53 -13.99 -21.82
CA GLN A 189 8.52 -14.12 -20.75
C GLN A 189 8.83 -12.77 -20.10
N THR A 190 9.05 -11.72 -20.89
CA THR A 190 9.30 -10.37 -20.37
C THR A 190 8.12 -9.88 -19.53
N LEU A 191 6.89 -10.05 -20.02
CA LEU A 191 5.67 -9.62 -19.32
C LEU A 191 5.48 -10.35 -17.99
N VAL A 192 5.70 -11.67 -17.98
CA VAL A 192 5.61 -12.49 -16.76
C VAL A 192 6.70 -12.10 -15.77
N ASN A 193 7.94 -11.93 -16.21
CA ASN A 193 9.06 -11.52 -15.36
C ASN A 193 8.81 -10.15 -14.71
N VAL A 194 8.34 -9.17 -15.48
CA VAL A 194 8.04 -7.82 -14.96
C VAL A 194 6.87 -7.87 -13.97
N ALA A 195 5.79 -8.59 -14.30
CA ALA A 195 4.67 -8.75 -13.38
C ALA A 195 5.07 -9.46 -12.08
N GLY A 196 5.97 -10.44 -12.15
CA GLY A 196 6.51 -11.16 -10.99
C GLY A 196 7.38 -10.29 -10.07
N ARG A 197 8.08 -9.29 -10.63
CA ARG A 197 8.92 -8.35 -9.86
C ARG A 197 8.16 -7.36 -9.00
N ARG A 198 6.83 -7.24 -9.15
CA ARG A 198 6.03 -6.32 -8.33
C ARG A 198 6.18 -6.58 -6.83
N TRP A 199 6.28 -7.86 -6.44
CA TRP A 199 6.50 -8.25 -5.05
C TRP A 199 7.82 -7.71 -4.48
N GLU A 200 8.85 -7.53 -5.30
CA GLU A 200 10.14 -6.97 -4.87
C GLU A 200 9.99 -5.52 -4.36
N ILE A 201 8.99 -4.78 -4.86
CA ILE A 201 8.69 -3.42 -4.39
C ILE A 201 8.14 -3.47 -2.96
N GLU A 202 7.19 -4.36 -2.69
CA GLU A 202 6.59 -4.54 -1.36
C GLU A 202 7.63 -4.98 -0.34
N VAL A 203 8.47 -5.95 -0.72
CA VAL A 203 9.63 -6.37 0.10
C VAL A 203 10.60 -5.21 0.32
N GLY A 204 10.88 -4.41 -0.72
CA GLY A 204 11.73 -3.22 -0.60
C GLY A 204 11.20 -2.20 0.40
N PHE A 205 9.89 -1.92 0.39
CA PHE A 205 9.26 -1.04 1.36
C PHE A 205 9.34 -1.57 2.79
N GLU A 206 9.07 -2.85 3.01
CA GLU A 206 9.17 -3.45 4.35
C GLU A 206 10.61 -3.41 4.88
N VAL A 207 11.59 -3.70 4.03
CA VAL A 207 13.01 -3.59 4.40
C VAL A 207 13.41 -2.14 4.66
N ALA A 208 12.92 -1.17 3.88
CA ALA A 208 13.21 0.24 4.11
C ALA A 208 12.64 0.76 5.43
N LYS A 209 11.45 0.30 5.83
CA LYS A 209 10.87 0.57 7.15
C LYS A 209 11.73 -0.02 8.26
N GLY A 210 12.04 -1.32 8.18
CA GLY A 210 12.80 -2.02 9.21
C GLY A 210 14.25 -1.55 9.38
N GLU A 211 14.95 -1.30 8.28
CA GLU A 211 16.41 -1.06 8.29
C GLU A 211 16.79 0.42 8.18
N CYS A 212 15.94 1.26 7.59
CA CYS A 212 16.21 2.69 7.36
C CYS A 212 15.21 3.60 8.07
N GLY A 213 14.27 3.05 8.84
CA GLY A 213 13.27 3.83 9.58
C GLY A 213 12.37 4.65 8.67
N LEU A 214 12.04 4.14 7.47
CA LEU A 214 11.23 4.87 6.49
C LEU A 214 9.89 5.37 7.06
N ASP A 215 9.30 4.63 8.01
CA ASP A 215 8.07 4.95 8.73
C ASP A 215 8.30 5.46 10.17
N GLN A 216 9.54 5.53 10.64
CA GLN A 216 9.93 5.93 12.00
C GLN A 216 10.18 7.45 12.10
N TYR A 217 9.23 8.26 11.65
CA TYR A 217 9.29 9.72 11.77
C TYR A 217 8.12 10.26 12.59
N GLU A 218 8.41 11.10 13.58
CA GLU A 218 7.38 11.79 14.39
C GLU A 218 7.03 13.19 13.86
N VAL A 219 7.53 13.53 12.65
CA VAL A 219 7.47 14.89 12.14
C VAL A 219 6.05 15.29 11.72
N ARG A 220 5.58 16.42 12.25
CA ARG A 220 4.26 17.00 11.96
C ARG A 220 4.25 18.05 10.82
N ARG A 221 5.42 18.41 10.27
CA ARG A 221 5.61 19.46 9.25
C ARG A 221 6.25 18.88 7.98
N LEU A 222 5.86 19.41 6.80
CA LEU A 222 6.30 18.94 5.48
C LEU A 222 7.82 18.92 5.34
N GLN A 223 8.50 19.98 5.77
CA GLN A 223 9.94 20.10 5.62
C GLN A 223 10.71 18.99 6.36
N GLY A 224 10.30 18.66 7.59
CA GLY A 224 10.96 17.58 8.33
C GLY A 224 10.60 16.19 7.81
N TRP A 225 9.39 15.99 7.28
CA TRP A 225 9.06 14.75 6.57
C TRP A 225 9.90 14.59 5.30
N TYR A 226 10.00 15.65 4.50
CA TYR A 226 10.78 15.65 3.26
C TYR A 226 12.25 15.37 3.53
N GLN A 227 12.84 16.00 4.55
CA GLN A 227 14.20 15.74 5.00
C GLN A 227 14.38 14.27 5.42
N HIS A 228 13.46 13.73 6.22
CA HIS A 228 13.52 12.33 6.67
C HIS A 228 13.46 11.34 5.51
N ILE A 229 12.49 11.49 4.60
CA ILE A 229 12.34 10.63 3.43
C ILE A 229 13.53 10.74 2.49
N THR A 230 14.06 11.95 2.32
CA THR A 230 15.27 12.21 1.50
C THR A 230 16.53 11.59 2.11
N LEU A 231 16.55 11.26 3.40
CA LEU A 231 17.65 10.51 4.00
C LEU A 231 17.39 8.99 3.97
N ALA A 232 16.17 8.56 4.31
CA ALA A 232 15.81 7.15 4.43
C ALA A 232 15.80 6.41 3.08
N LEU A 233 15.27 7.01 2.01
CA LEU A 233 15.20 6.36 0.70
C LEU A 233 16.59 6.19 0.05
N PRO A 234 17.48 7.20 0.02
CA PRO A 234 18.84 7.01 -0.46
C PRO A 234 19.66 6.03 0.39
N ALA A 235 19.50 6.04 1.72
CA ALA A 235 20.15 5.06 2.58
C ALA A 235 19.73 3.62 2.20
N HIS A 236 18.43 3.39 1.98
CA HIS A 236 17.94 2.10 1.50
C HIS A 236 18.50 1.77 0.10
N ALA A 237 18.54 2.75 -0.82
CA ALA A 237 19.08 2.55 -2.16
C ALA A 237 20.57 2.14 -2.13
N VAL A 238 21.37 2.75 -1.26
CA VAL A 238 22.78 2.38 -1.05
C VAL A 238 22.89 0.94 -0.55
N LEU A 239 22.11 0.56 0.47
CA LEU A 239 22.13 -0.81 0.98
C LEU A 239 21.70 -1.83 -0.08
N ALA A 240 20.66 -1.52 -0.87
CA ALA A 240 20.20 -2.36 -1.97
C ALA A 240 21.25 -2.50 -3.08
N ALA A 241 21.96 -1.41 -3.42
CA ALA A 241 23.03 -1.42 -4.42
C ALA A 241 24.24 -2.25 -3.95
N LEU A 242 24.66 -2.07 -2.68
CA LEU A 242 25.74 -2.87 -2.08
C LEU A 242 25.36 -4.36 -2.02
N ARG A 243 24.09 -4.67 -1.72
CA ARG A 243 23.57 -6.04 -1.79
C ARG A 243 23.67 -6.63 -3.18
N ALA A 244 23.26 -5.88 -4.20
CA ALA A 244 23.34 -6.32 -5.58
C ALA A 244 24.79 -6.55 -6.02
N GLN A 245 25.74 -5.74 -5.54
CA GLN A 245 27.17 -5.92 -5.80
C GLN A 245 27.75 -7.13 -5.05
N ALA A 246 27.40 -7.31 -3.77
CA ALA A 246 27.85 -8.44 -2.96
C ALA A 246 27.34 -9.78 -3.47
N LYS A 247 26.13 -9.81 -4.05
CA LYS A 247 25.56 -11.00 -4.70
C LYS A 247 26.43 -11.51 -5.86
N LYS A 248 27.15 -10.64 -6.56
CA LYS A 248 28.08 -11.04 -7.63
C LYS A 248 29.34 -11.75 -7.10
N LYS A 249 29.63 -11.62 -5.81
CA LYS A 249 30.83 -12.14 -5.13
C LYS A 249 30.50 -13.30 -4.17
N THR A 250 29.26 -13.77 -4.14
CA THR A 250 28.86 -14.87 -3.25
C THR A 250 29.43 -16.18 -3.78
N THR A 251 30.27 -16.85 -2.99
CA THR A 251 30.84 -18.17 -3.28
C THR A 251 29.75 -19.24 -3.26
N GLU A 252 29.88 -20.29 -4.09
CA GLU A 252 28.98 -21.44 -4.05
C GLU A 252 28.92 -22.04 -2.63
N GLY A 253 27.72 -22.34 -2.16
CA GLY A 253 27.46 -22.88 -0.82
C GLY A 253 27.17 -21.83 0.28
N SER A 254 27.18 -20.53 -0.02
CA SER A 254 26.86 -19.46 0.95
C SER A 254 25.53 -18.76 0.64
N LEU A 255 24.79 -18.39 1.69
CA LEU A 255 23.58 -17.58 1.53
C LEU A 255 23.94 -16.16 1.05
N PRO A 256 23.14 -15.55 0.15
CA PRO A 256 23.39 -14.20 -0.31
C PRO A 256 23.14 -13.20 0.82
N PHE A 257 24.00 -12.18 0.91
CA PHE A 257 23.86 -11.11 1.91
C PHE A 257 22.46 -10.50 1.94
N SER A 258 21.93 -10.33 3.14
CA SER A 258 20.70 -9.57 3.39
C SER A 258 21.00 -8.08 3.50
N VAL A 259 19.97 -7.24 3.34
CA VAL A 259 20.10 -5.78 3.57
C VAL A 259 20.48 -5.48 5.02
N GLN A 260 19.91 -6.22 5.96
CA GLN A 260 20.19 -6.11 7.40
C GLN A 260 21.66 -6.42 7.72
N GLU A 261 22.20 -7.48 7.12
CA GLU A 261 23.59 -7.89 7.33
C GLU A 261 24.58 -6.85 6.77
N ILE A 262 24.31 -6.33 5.57
CA ILE A 262 25.11 -5.24 4.98
C ILE A 262 25.04 -3.99 5.84
N ARG A 263 23.86 -3.60 6.32
CA ARG A 263 23.73 -2.48 7.26
C ARG A 263 24.55 -2.73 8.52
N ARG A 264 24.47 -3.92 9.12
CA ARG A 264 25.24 -4.27 10.33
C ARG A 264 26.75 -4.19 10.10
N LEU A 265 27.24 -4.69 8.96
CA LEU A 265 28.65 -4.61 8.59
C LEU A 265 29.09 -3.15 8.38
N LEU A 266 28.32 -2.37 7.62
CA LEU A 266 28.57 -0.94 7.44
C LEU A 266 28.59 -0.20 8.78
N CYS A 267 27.59 -0.44 9.64
CA CYS A 267 27.55 0.16 10.96
C CYS A 267 28.83 -0.14 11.75
N ARG A 268 29.32 -1.39 11.75
CA ARG A 268 30.55 -1.76 12.47
C ARG A 268 31.81 -1.14 11.89
N LEU A 269 31.89 -0.99 10.56
CA LEU A 269 33.05 -0.40 9.88
C LEU A 269 33.07 1.14 10.01
N ILE A 270 31.89 1.77 9.95
CA ILE A 270 31.72 3.23 9.99
C ILE A 270 31.75 3.76 11.43
N TRP A 271 31.10 3.11 12.41
CA TRP A 271 31.11 3.62 13.80
C TRP A 271 32.46 3.46 14.50
N ARG A 272 33.30 2.51 14.08
CA ARG A 272 34.67 2.39 14.61
C ARG A 272 35.59 3.54 14.18
N THR A 273 35.26 4.24 13.10
CA THR A 273 36.18 5.18 12.44
C THR A 273 35.86 6.66 12.67
N LEU A 274 34.66 7.01 13.15
CA LEU A 274 34.16 8.38 12.99
C LEU A 274 34.17 9.31 14.21
N HIS A 275 34.39 8.85 15.44
CA HIS A 275 34.13 9.72 16.59
C HIS A 275 35.32 9.84 17.53
N SER A 276 36.01 10.99 17.45
CA SER A 276 36.86 11.46 18.54
C SER A 276 36.03 11.70 19.81
N ILE A 277 36.67 11.67 20.98
CA ILE A 277 36.01 11.98 22.27
C ILE A 277 35.29 13.34 22.19
N GLU A 278 35.90 14.32 21.52
CA GLU A 278 35.33 15.65 21.32
C GLU A 278 34.02 15.64 20.51
N HIS A 279 33.94 14.81 19.45
CA HIS A 279 32.72 14.67 18.66
C HIS A 279 31.58 14.03 19.47
N VAL A 280 31.89 13.00 20.26
CA VAL A 280 30.92 12.34 21.16
C VAL A 280 30.43 13.34 22.22
N MET A 281 31.34 14.10 22.82
CA MET A 281 31.00 15.11 23.83
C MET A 281 30.15 16.24 23.24
N SER A 282 30.44 16.70 22.02
CA SER A 282 29.66 17.72 21.32
C SER A 282 28.21 17.27 21.08
N TRP A 283 28.00 16.02 20.64
CA TRP A 283 26.66 15.44 20.50
C TRP A 283 25.92 15.29 21.83
N SER A 284 26.62 14.92 22.90
CA SER A 284 26.06 14.84 24.24
C SER A 284 25.58 16.20 24.74
N ILE A 285 26.39 17.25 24.54
CA ILE A 285 26.04 18.63 24.89
C ILE A 285 24.83 19.10 24.07
N TRP A 286 24.83 18.88 22.76
CA TRP A 286 23.71 19.25 21.88
C TRP A 286 22.40 18.56 22.30
N ARG A 287 22.44 17.25 22.57
CA ARG A 287 21.27 16.47 22.98
C ARG A 287 20.69 16.97 24.31
N ARG A 288 21.54 17.22 25.31
CA ARG A 288 21.11 17.78 26.61
C ARG A 288 20.45 19.15 26.47
N ARG A 289 21.02 20.04 25.63
CA ARG A 289 20.40 21.33 25.30
C ARG A 289 19.04 21.18 24.62
N HIS A 290 18.90 20.22 23.71
CA HIS A 290 17.64 19.96 23.02
C HIS A 290 16.57 19.38 23.95
N GLN A 291 16.94 18.44 24.83
CA GLN A 291 16.06 17.87 25.86
C GLN A 291 15.57 18.95 26.83
N TYR A 292 16.47 19.84 27.29
CA TYR A 292 16.10 20.99 28.12
C TYR A 292 15.07 21.88 27.42
N ARG A 293 15.29 22.24 26.15
CA ARG A 293 14.32 23.04 25.36
C ARG A 293 12.97 22.34 25.20
N ALA A 294 12.97 21.03 24.92
CA ALA A 294 11.74 20.24 24.78
C ALA A 294 10.94 20.20 26.09
N GLN A 295 11.64 20.01 27.22
CA GLN A 295 11.05 20.04 28.56
C GLN A 295 10.43 21.41 28.86
N GLN A 296 11.15 22.51 28.62
CA GLN A 296 10.65 23.88 28.80
C GLN A 296 9.37 24.14 28.00
N CYS A 297 9.31 23.69 26.75
CA CYS A 297 8.11 23.80 25.91
C CYS A 297 6.94 22.94 26.42
N HIS A 298 7.22 21.76 26.95
CA HIS A 298 6.20 20.86 27.53
C HIS A 298 5.53 21.48 28.75
N TYR A 299 6.32 22.02 29.69
CA TYR A 299 5.81 22.70 30.90
C TYR A 299 5.01 23.96 30.55
N ARG A 300 5.51 24.80 29.64
CA ARG A 300 4.76 25.98 29.15
C ARG A 300 3.40 25.62 28.55
N ARG A 301 3.29 24.51 27.81
CA ARG A 301 2.02 24.05 27.25
C ARG A 301 1.02 23.56 28.30
N ARG A 302 1.48 23.11 29.46
CA ARG A 302 0.64 22.57 30.53
C ARG A 302 0.39 23.57 31.67
N GLY A 303 0.82 24.83 31.52
CA GLY A 303 0.69 25.86 32.55
C GLY A 303 1.56 25.61 33.80
N GLY A 304 2.52 24.69 33.72
CA GLY A 304 3.42 24.35 34.84
C GLY A 304 4.74 25.09 34.77
N VAL A 305 5.39 25.26 35.92
CA VAL A 305 6.75 25.80 36.02
C VAL A 305 7.75 24.65 35.79
N PRO A 306 8.69 24.77 34.84
CA PRO A 306 9.71 23.74 34.65
C PRO A 306 10.67 23.69 35.84
N PRO A 307 11.28 22.51 36.12
CA PRO A 307 12.24 22.38 37.22
C PRO A 307 13.41 23.35 37.04
N ALA A 308 13.77 24.05 38.11
CA ALA A 308 14.98 24.87 38.15
C ALA A 308 16.20 23.94 38.19
N TYR A 309 16.86 23.76 37.05
CA TYR A 309 18.19 23.18 37.03
C TYR A 309 19.17 24.31 37.31
N LEU A 310 20.06 24.11 38.28
CA LEU A 310 21.17 25.03 38.54
C LEU A 310 21.93 25.28 37.22
N PRO A 311 22.22 26.54 36.86
CA PRO A 311 23.14 26.81 35.77
C PRO A 311 24.50 26.21 36.14
N LEU A 312 25.08 25.44 35.21
CA LEU A 312 26.47 25.01 35.29
C LEU A 312 27.40 26.22 35.33
#